data_AF-A0A503YBK8-F1
#
_entry.id   AF-A0A503YBK8-F1
#
_cell.length_a   1.000
_cell.length_b   1.000
_cell.length_c   1.000
_cell.angle_alpha   90.00
_cell.angle_beta   90.00
_cell.angle_gamma   90.00
#
_symmetry.space_group_name_H-M   'P 1'
#
loop_
_entity.id
_entity.type
_entity.pdbx_description
1 polymer ?
#
loop_
_entity_poly.entity_id
_entity_poly.type
_entity_poly.pdbx_seq_one_letter_code
_entity_poly.pdbx_strand_id
1 'polypeptide(L)'
;MLPIAFTALLLSAPAFGQSVDSQGAKQLSEDLSRYVGKQALDKGILKVSVEGGAYKIVFDFKALAGTLPDQKLLKFDFAPYALLVKPRSDGTWDVSMDLSQSASFAFNGPQGLQSTQFSIKDGKGSGVYDPNLAAFTSGTSSMAGMTMASQDAKQHMEISADAGTATMAATKAANGGVDFTMSQKVSNFVEAIKFDDPESGLKFPVTVKSPELSVEAKGKGVQTKPLLDLLAFAVANENEATLKANQAQLKSLLLAALPVWERIDGTYGFKDFAVESPVGTFGAAQLSTAFGMDGVAQSGTLGYGIRASGLTVPQQLLPNWSMALLPTDIDLNFGGANIDLDSMAKKAIGAFDLNKNPPLSAEFGEQLKADFMAKTPKVVIGHSTIKNKDTEIALEGEMTFPGEKPEANVTVDVAGFDRIVEGLQEAAKSEPEVAQYVPVALMVKGFGKTLTDGRMEWAINAKPDGSVLVNGVMLKPADPVEDDSIDDGDSGDDMDQADPTP
;
A
#
# COMPACT_ATOMS: atom_id res chain seq x y z
N MET A 1 9.85 -4.11 -9.31
CA MET A 1 9.99 -2.98 -8.37
C MET A 1 11.24 -3.07 -7.49
N LEU A 2 11.59 -4.24 -6.93
CA LEU A 2 12.77 -4.37 -6.06
C LEU A 2 14.13 -3.90 -6.68
N PRO A 3 14.43 -4.12 -7.98
CA PRO A 3 15.75 -3.73 -8.51
C PRO A 3 15.94 -2.22 -8.74
N ILE A 4 14.85 -1.48 -9.02
CA ILE A 4 14.93 -0.04 -9.36
C ILE A 4 14.95 0.82 -8.08
N ALA A 5 14.25 0.41 -7.02
CA ALA A 5 14.27 1.12 -5.74
C ALA A 5 15.64 1.05 -5.04
N PHE A 6 16.34 -0.10 -5.13
CA PHE A 6 17.69 -0.25 -4.57
C PHE A 6 18.78 0.51 -5.35
N THR A 7 18.56 0.81 -6.63
CA THR A 7 19.59 1.42 -7.51
C THR A 7 19.61 2.95 -7.49
N ALA A 8 18.61 3.61 -6.90
CA ALA A 8 18.58 5.08 -6.77
C ALA A 8 19.63 5.65 -5.78
N LEU A 9 20.38 4.80 -5.09
CA LEU A 9 21.21 5.16 -3.93
C LEU A 9 22.69 5.45 -4.22
N LEU A 10 23.12 5.55 -5.48
CA LEU A 10 24.49 5.14 -5.78
C LEU A 10 25.49 6.21 -6.23
N LEU A 11 25.12 7.48 -6.36
CA LEU A 11 26.04 8.46 -6.96
C LEU A 11 25.86 9.88 -6.39
N SER A 12 26.46 10.18 -5.24
CA SER A 12 26.28 11.48 -4.57
C SER A 12 27.13 12.63 -5.09
N ALA A 13 28.19 12.32 -5.85
CA ALA A 13 29.13 13.31 -6.38
C ALA A 13 28.86 13.59 -7.88
N PRO A 14 28.82 14.88 -8.30
CA PRO A 14 28.82 15.24 -9.71
C PRO A 14 30.02 14.64 -10.44
N ALA A 15 29.78 14.11 -11.64
CA ALA A 15 30.79 13.37 -12.41
C ALA A 15 31.86 14.24 -13.10
N PHE A 16 31.92 15.55 -12.80
CA PHE A 16 32.73 16.51 -13.54
C PHE A 16 34.22 16.15 -13.52
N GLY A 17 34.78 15.88 -14.70
CA GLY A 17 36.21 15.68 -14.88
C GLY A 17 36.76 14.35 -14.33
N GLN A 18 35.90 13.41 -13.92
CA GLN A 18 36.37 12.08 -13.51
C GLN A 18 36.81 11.25 -14.72
N SER A 19 38.10 10.92 -14.79
CA SER A 19 38.63 9.87 -15.66
C SER A 19 38.25 8.51 -15.08
N VAL A 20 37.76 7.60 -15.93
CA VAL A 20 37.45 6.22 -15.51
C VAL A 20 38.75 5.44 -15.32
N ASP A 21 39.31 5.51 -14.12
CA ASP A 21 40.56 4.88 -13.73
C ASP A 21 40.52 4.39 -12.27
N SER A 22 41.61 3.80 -11.80
CA SER A 22 41.69 3.26 -10.45
C SER A 22 41.57 4.32 -9.34
N GLN A 23 41.98 5.57 -9.61
CA GLN A 23 41.86 6.66 -8.64
C GLN A 23 40.40 7.12 -8.54
N GLY A 24 39.72 7.27 -9.68
CA GLY A 24 38.30 7.61 -9.71
C GLY A 24 37.41 6.49 -9.13
N ALA A 25 37.76 5.22 -9.33
CA ALA A 25 37.08 4.09 -8.69
C ALA A 25 37.22 4.15 -7.15
N LYS A 26 38.40 4.52 -6.65
CA LYS A 26 38.64 4.70 -5.22
C LYS A 26 37.82 5.87 -4.65
N GLN A 27 37.79 7.01 -5.35
CA GLN A 27 36.97 8.16 -4.96
C GLN A 27 35.48 7.80 -4.90
N LEU A 28 34.97 7.14 -5.94
CA LEU A 28 33.57 6.70 -5.98
C LEU A 28 33.24 5.72 -4.84
N SER A 29 34.17 4.81 -4.52
CA SER A 29 34.03 3.91 -3.37
C SER A 29 33.96 4.67 -2.05
N GLU A 30 34.81 5.68 -1.86
CA GLU A 30 34.82 6.53 -0.66
C GLU A 30 33.51 7.34 -0.55
N ASP A 31 33.03 7.90 -1.65
CA ASP A 31 31.76 8.66 -1.70
C ASP A 31 30.56 7.77 -1.34
N LEU A 32 30.52 6.54 -1.85
CA LEU A 32 29.49 5.55 -1.54
C LEU A 32 29.52 5.11 -0.07
N SER A 33 30.70 5.06 0.56
CA SER A 33 30.84 4.64 1.96
C SER A 33 30.05 5.51 2.94
N ARG A 34 29.71 6.75 2.55
CA ARG A 34 28.85 7.66 3.30
C ARG A 34 27.42 7.11 3.48
N TYR A 35 26.95 6.24 2.59
CA TYR A 35 25.57 5.73 2.58
C TYR A 35 25.45 4.24 2.93
N VAL A 36 26.55 3.48 2.82
CA VAL A 36 26.56 2.05 3.16
C VAL A 36 27.44 1.73 4.36
N GLY A 37 28.18 2.71 4.87
CA GLY A 37 29.17 2.55 5.93
C GLY A 37 30.49 1.99 5.42
N LYS A 38 31.58 2.30 6.11
CA LYS A 38 32.92 1.79 5.75
C LYS A 38 33.02 0.27 5.87
N GLN A 39 32.29 -0.33 6.81
CA GLN A 39 32.25 -1.77 6.99
C GLN A 39 31.76 -2.51 5.74
N ALA A 40 30.89 -1.90 4.92
CA ALA A 40 30.45 -2.52 3.68
C ALA A 40 31.60 -2.69 2.67
N LEU A 41 32.56 -1.77 2.66
CA LEU A 41 33.77 -1.89 1.85
C LEU A 41 34.73 -2.92 2.46
N ASP A 42 35.01 -2.81 3.76
CA ASP A 42 35.98 -3.65 4.46
C ASP A 42 35.59 -5.14 4.43
N LYS A 43 34.28 -5.43 4.53
CA LYS A 43 33.72 -6.79 4.47
C LYS A 43 33.42 -7.27 3.05
N GLY A 44 33.70 -6.45 2.03
CA GLY A 44 33.50 -6.80 0.64
C GLY A 44 32.04 -6.87 0.18
N ILE A 45 31.11 -6.29 0.95
CA ILE A 45 29.69 -6.14 0.59
C ILE A 45 29.55 -5.23 -0.62
N LEU A 46 30.34 -4.16 -0.69
CA LEU A 46 30.39 -3.22 -1.80
C LEU A 46 31.80 -3.18 -2.38
N LYS A 47 31.92 -3.29 -3.70
CA LYS A 47 33.19 -3.15 -4.42
C LYS A 47 33.01 -2.24 -5.63
N VAL A 48 33.99 -1.37 -5.86
CA VAL A 48 34.06 -0.51 -7.04
C VAL A 48 35.35 -0.83 -7.80
N SER A 49 35.24 -1.13 -9.09
CA SER A 49 36.37 -1.38 -9.98
C SER A 49 36.19 -0.71 -11.34
N VAL A 50 37.23 -0.70 -12.17
CA VAL A 50 37.13 -0.24 -13.56
C VAL A 50 36.86 -1.45 -14.47
N GLU A 51 35.86 -1.37 -15.33
CA GLU A 51 35.53 -2.40 -16.31
C GLU A 51 35.00 -1.75 -17.60
N GLY A 52 35.62 -2.05 -18.74
CA GLY A 52 35.10 -1.64 -20.06
C GLY A 52 34.94 -0.12 -20.26
N GLY A 53 35.73 0.72 -19.59
CA GLY A 53 35.60 2.18 -19.66
C GLY A 53 34.43 2.75 -18.85
N ALA A 54 33.89 1.96 -17.91
CA ALA A 54 32.96 2.38 -16.86
C ALA A 54 33.50 1.94 -15.48
N TYR A 55 32.89 2.45 -14.41
CA TYR A 55 33.05 1.84 -13.09
C TYR A 55 32.02 0.73 -12.90
N LYS A 56 32.48 -0.40 -12.39
CA LYS A 56 31.63 -1.50 -11.97
C LYS A 56 31.42 -1.44 -10.48
N ILE A 57 30.18 -1.25 -10.06
CA ILE A 57 29.76 -1.30 -8.66
C ILE A 57 29.12 -2.66 -8.42
N VAL A 58 29.70 -3.47 -7.52
CA VAL A 58 29.21 -4.81 -7.18
C VAL A 58 28.72 -4.83 -5.74
N PHE A 59 27.51 -5.35 -5.54
CA PHE A 59 26.91 -5.64 -4.26
C PHE A 59 26.89 -7.16 -4.02
N ASP A 60 27.56 -7.60 -2.96
CA ASP A 60 27.64 -9.01 -2.55
C ASP A 60 26.66 -9.29 -1.40
N PHE A 61 25.51 -9.87 -1.75
CA PHE A 61 24.49 -10.23 -0.78
C PHE A 61 24.90 -11.37 0.16
N LYS A 62 25.83 -12.25 -0.25
CA LYS A 62 26.34 -13.31 0.63
C LYS A 62 27.24 -12.70 1.70
N ALA A 63 28.09 -11.75 1.31
CA ALA A 63 28.88 -10.97 2.27
C ALA A 63 27.97 -10.21 3.25
N LEU A 64 26.89 -9.59 2.75
CA LEU A 64 25.93 -8.88 3.61
C LEU A 64 25.24 -9.82 4.60
N ALA A 65 24.70 -10.94 4.12
CA ALA A 65 24.03 -11.93 4.97
C ALA A 65 24.96 -12.48 6.07
N GLY A 66 26.25 -12.66 5.76
CA GLY A 66 27.27 -13.07 6.73
C GLY A 66 27.55 -12.06 7.85
N THR A 67 27.05 -10.82 7.75
CA THR A 67 27.19 -9.81 8.81
C THR A 67 26.04 -9.74 9.79
N LEU A 68 24.92 -10.38 9.46
CA LEU A 68 23.72 -10.34 10.28
C LEU A 68 23.78 -11.42 11.39
N PRO A 69 23.36 -11.11 12.62
CA PRO A 69 23.35 -12.08 13.72
C PRO A 69 22.32 -13.21 13.49
N ASP A 70 22.56 -14.37 14.13
CA ASP A 70 21.75 -15.61 14.14
C ASP A 70 20.70 -15.74 13.03
N GLN A 71 21.16 -16.18 11.86
CA GLN A 71 20.35 -16.12 10.66
C GLN A 71 19.29 -17.24 10.56
N LYS A 72 19.39 -18.33 11.35
CA LYS A 72 18.62 -19.58 11.16
C LYS A 72 18.46 -20.00 9.67
N LEU A 73 19.37 -19.53 8.82
CA LEU A 73 19.37 -19.69 7.37
C LEU A 73 19.93 -21.08 7.09
N LEU A 74 19.11 -21.93 6.49
CA LEU A 74 19.49 -23.25 6.01
C LEU A 74 20.13 -23.15 4.62
N LYS A 75 19.70 -22.19 3.81
CA LYS A 75 20.26 -21.91 2.48
C LYS A 75 20.17 -20.42 2.20
N PHE A 76 21.24 -19.86 1.62
CA PHE A 76 21.22 -18.53 1.04
C PHE A 76 22.14 -18.51 -0.19
N ASP A 77 21.54 -18.54 -1.37
CA ASP A 77 22.23 -18.40 -2.64
C ASP A 77 21.67 -17.20 -3.39
N PHE A 78 22.48 -16.17 -3.52
CA PHE A 78 22.15 -14.95 -4.24
C PHE A 78 23.42 -14.50 -4.95
N ALA A 79 23.40 -14.45 -6.29
CA ALA A 79 24.55 -14.01 -7.07
C ALA A 79 24.77 -12.49 -6.89
N PRO A 80 26.03 -12.01 -6.80
CA PRO A 80 26.29 -10.58 -6.65
C PRO A 80 25.61 -9.76 -7.74
N TYR A 81 25.04 -8.62 -7.36
CA TYR A 81 24.42 -7.69 -8.28
C TYR A 81 25.43 -6.64 -8.72
N ALA A 82 25.50 -6.35 -10.02
CA ALA A 82 26.48 -5.44 -10.58
C ALA A 82 25.84 -4.34 -11.43
N LEU A 83 26.44 -3.16 -11.36
CA LEU A 83 26.07 -1.98 -12.11
C LEU A 83 27.29 -1.44 -12.82
N LEU A 84 27.08 -0.95 -14.04
CA LEU A 84 28.09 -0.19 -14.76
C LEU A 84 27.67 1.27 -14.77
N VAL A 85 28.52 2.14 -14.20
CA VAL A 85 28.27 3.58 -14.16
C VAL A 85 29.38 4.32 -14.91
N LYS A 86 29.00 5.28 -15.73
CA LYS A 86 29.94 6.07 -16.53
C LYS A 86 29.69 7.56 -16.34
N PRO A 87 30.72 8.35 -16.01
CA PRO A 87 30.58 9.79 -15.86
C PRO A 87 30.25 10.45 -17.20
N ARG A 88 29.36 11.44 -17.18
CA ARG A 88 29.00 12.27 -18.35
C ARG A 88 29.58 13.67 -18.21
N SER A 89 29.76 14.36 -19.34
CA SER A 89 30.34 15.71 -19.37
C SER A 89 29.47 16.78 -18.70
N ASP A 90 28.16 16.51 -18.57
CA ASP A 90 27.19 17.37 -17.90
C ASP A 90 27.14 17.15 -16.37
N GLY A 91 28.00 16.28 -15.83
CA GLY A 91 28.08 15.97 -14.41
C GLY A 91 27.10 14.90 -13.93
N THR A 92 26.28 14.35 -14.85
CA THR A 92 25.39 13.21 -14.59
C THR A 92 26.11 11.87 -14.89
N TRP A 93 25.41 10.76 -14.69
CA TRP A 93 25.96 9.43 -14.86
C TRP A 93 25.07 8.56 -15.74
N ASP A 94 25.65 7.92 -16.76
CA ASP A 94 25.00 6.79 -17.41
C ASP A 94 25.08 5.59 -16.48
N VAL A 95 23.97 4.91 -16.25
CA VAL A 95 23.89 3.70 -15.45
C VAL A 95 23.34 2.57 -16.31
N SER A 96 24.01 1.43 -16.31
CA SER A 96 23.54 0.18 -16.92
C SER A 96 23.48 -0.90 -15.86
N MET A 97 22.42 -1.71 -15.94
CA MET A 97 22.06 -2.70 -14.93
C MET A 97 21.84 -4.05 -15.63
N ASP A 98 22.49 -5.10 -15.14
CA ASP A 98 22.05 -6.47 -15.43
C ASP A 98 21.04 -6.87 -14.35
N LEU A 99 19.78 -6.98 -14.76
CA LEU A 99 18.69 -7.37 -13.86
C LEU A 99 18.44 -8.87 -13.90
N SER A 100 19.22 -9.62 -14.68
CA SER A 100 19.17 -11.08 -14.72
C SER A 100 19.69 -11.61 -13.39
N GLN A 101 18.77 -12.10 -12.55
CA GLN A 101 19.09 -12.49 -11.19
C GLN A 101 18.35 -13.77 -10.85
N SER A 102 19.04 -14.68 -10.19
CA SER A 102 18.42 -15.78 -9.47
C SER A 102 18.82 -15.74 -8.02
N ALA A 103 17.90 -16.11 -7.14
CA ALA A 103 18.23 -16.37 -5.75
C ALA A 103 17.40 -17.53 -5.20
N SER A 104 17.93 -18.17 -4.17
CA SER A 104 17.19 -19.12 -3.34
C SER A 104 17.58 -18.96 -1.88
N PHE A 105 16.59 -18.95 -1.00
CA PHE A 105 16.81 -18.90 0.44
C PHE A 105 15.86 -19.85 1.15
N ALA A 106 16.33 -20.42 2.26
CA ALA A 106 15.55 -21.29 3.12
C ALA A 106 15.93 -21.06 4.58
N PHE A 107 14.95 -21.06 5.46
CA PHE A 107 15.14 -20.88 6.90
C PHE A 107 14.07 -21.63 7.70
N ASN A 108 14.36 -21.89 8.97
CA ASN A 108 13.39 -22.47 9.90
C ASN A 108 12.60 -21.35 10.59
N GLY A 109 11.35 -21.16 10.18
CA GLY A 109 10.40 -20.26 10.83
C GLY A 109 9.68 -20.93 12.01
N PRO A 110 8.85 -20.18 12.75
CA PRO A 110 8.09 -20.71 13.89
C PRO A 110 7.17 -21.90 13.54
N GLN A 111 6.72 -21.97 12.29
CA GLN A 111 5.81 -23.00 11.78
C GLN A 111 6.50 -24.12 10.98
N GLY A 112 7.84 -24.07 10.84
CA GLY A 112 8.62 -25.05 10.07
C GLY A 112 9.47 -24.42 8.96
N LEU A 113 9.87 -25.26 8.01
CA LEU A 113 10.72 -24.84 6.90
C LEU A 113 9.97 -23.85 6.00
N GLN A 114 10.59 -22.70 5.75
CA GLN A 114 10.16 -21.74 4.76
C GLN A 114 11.26 -21.60 3.70
N SER A 115 10.87 -21.61 2.43
CA SER A 115 11.80 -21.45 1.33
C SER A 115 11.21 -20.63 0.20
N THR A 116 12.09 -19.93 -0.51
CA THR A 116 11.73 -19.17 -1.68
C THR A 116 12.89 -19.23 -2.66
N GLN A 117 12.56 -19.37 -3.94
CA GLN A 117 13.48 -19.20 -5.04
C GLN A 117 12.84 -18.32 -6.10
N PHE A 118 13.64 -17.50 -6.77
CA PHE A 118 13.19 -16.73 -7.92
C PHE A 118 14.25 -16.69 -9.00
N SER A 119 13.81 -16.43 -10.23
CA SER A 119 14.68 -16.12 -11.36
C SER A 119 14.07 -15.02 -12.22
N ILE A 120 14.93 -14.14 -12.73
CA ILE A 120 14.62 -13.11 -13.73
C ILE A 120 15.53 -13.40 -14.92
N LYS A 121 14.92 -13.65 -16.06
CA LYS A 121 15.61 -14.01 -17.30
C LYS A 121 15.80 -12.78 -18.19
N ASP A 122 17.01 -12.63 -18.71
CA ASP A 122 17.41 -11.58 -19.66
C ASP A 122 16.98 -10.18 -19.19
N GLY A 123 17.09 -9.93 -17.89
CA GLY A 123 16.75 -8.66 -17.26
C GLY A 123 17.80 -7.60 -17.58
N LYS A 124 17.39 -6.43 -18.07
CA LYS A 124 18.30 -5.33 -18.41
C LYS A 124 17.70 -3.99 -18.00
N GLY A 125 18.54 -3.09 -17.52
CA GLY A 125 18.16 -1.72 -17.19
C GLY A 125 19.19 -0.71 -17.69
N SER A 126 18.74 0.50 -18.01
CA SER A 126 19.61 1.64 -18.26
C SER A 126 18.94 2.94 -17.83
N GLY A 127 19.73 3.95 -17.49
CA GLY A 127 19.19 5.26 -17.12
C GLY A 127 20.27 6.31 -16.95
N VAL A 128 19.83 7.55 -16.73
CA VAL A 128 20.70 8.69 -16.42
C VAL A 128 20.43 9.14 -15.00
N TYR A 129 21.46 9.14 -14.16
CA TYR A 129 21.40 9.57 -12.77
C TYR A 129 21.98 10.97 -12.61
N ASP A 130 21.25 11.89 -11.99
CA ASP A 130 21.71 13.25 -11.66
C ASP A 130 22.01 13.36 -10.15
N PRO A 131 23.29 13.48 -9.76
CA PRO A 131 23.71 13.67 -8.37
C PRO A 131 23.13 14.92 -7.70
N ASN A 132 22.82 15.97 -8.47
CA ASN A 132 22.23 17.19 -7.91
C ASN A 132 20.78 16.98 -7.47
N LEU A 133 20.08 16.09 -8.16
CA LEU A 133 18.72 15.66 -7.82
C LEU A 133 18.70 14.41 -6.93
N ALA A 134 19.84 13.73 -6.75
CA ALA A 134 19.92 12.42 -6.12
C ALA A 134 18.87 11.44 -6.71
N ALA A 135 18.69 11.46 -8.03
CA ALA A 135 17.62 10.74 -8.72
C ALA A 135 17.97 10.40 -10.17
N PHE A 136 17.33 9.36 -10.71
CA PHE A 136 17.31 9.12 -12.15
C PHE A 136 16.43 10.15 -12.86
N THR A 137 16.97 10.85 -13.86
CA THR A 137 16.21 11.76 -14.73
C THR A 137 15.52 10.99 -15.87
N SER A 138 16.05 9.82 -16.22
CA SER A 138 15.43 8.89 -17.15
C SER A 138 15.84 7.46 -16.81
N GLY A 139 14.99 6.50 -17.15
CA GLY A 139 15.30 5.08 -17.01
C GLY A 139 14.41 4.20 -17.87
N THR A 140 14.96 3.09 -18.31
CA THR A 140 14.24 2.01 -19.00
C THR A 140 14.70 0.67 -18.46
N SER A 141 13.79 -0.30 -18.40
CA SER A 141 14.15 -1.67 -18.09
C SER A 141 13.29 -2.67 -18.85
N SER A 142 13.80 -3.89 -18.98
CA SER A 142 13.11 -5.00 -19.60
C SER A 142 13.51 -6.33 -18.95
N MET A 143 12.67 -7.34 -19.12
CA MET A 143 12.96 -8.74 -18.81
C MET A 143 12.29 -9.64 -19.84
N ALA A 144 12.83 -10.83 -20.10
CA ALA A 144 12.19 -11.83 -20.94
C ALA A 144 11.21 -12.73 -20.17
N GLY A 145 11.40 -12.86 -18.86
CA GLY A 145 10.50 -13.61 -18.00
C GLY A 145 10.96 -13.62 -16.55
N MET A 146 10.04 -13.98 -15.66
CA MET A 146 10.27 -14.12 -14.24
C MET A 146 9.59 -15.38 -13.73
N THR A 147 10.24 -16.09 -12.81
CA THR A 147 9.61 -17.17 -12.03
C THR A 147 9.92 -16.98 -10.56
N MET A 148 9.00 -17.40 -9.70
CA MET A 148 9.21 -17.52 -8.27
C MET A 148 8.48 -18.76 -7.77
N ALA A 149 9.12 -19.52 -6.89
CA ALA A 149 8.47 -20.59 -6.15
C ALA A 149 8.71 -20.35 -4.67
N SER A 150 7.66 -20.42 -3.86
CA SER A 150 7.74 -20.26 -2.41
C SER A 150 6.98 -21.40 -1.73
N GLN A 151 7.51 -21.85 -0.60
CA GLN A 151 6.90 -22.90 0.20
C GLN A 151 6.98 -22.53 1.67
N ASP A 152 5.87 -22.69 2.36
CA ASP A 152 5.81 -22.73 3.82
C ASP A 152 5.03 -23.97 4.29
N ALA A 153 4.69 -24.03 5.58
CA ALA A 153 4.02 -25.17 6.19
C ALA A 153 2.57 -25.39 5.69
N LYS A 154 1.91 -24.35 5.18
CA LYS A 154 0.49 -24.37 4.82
C LYS A 154 0.22 -24.10 3.34
N GLN A 155 1.23 -23.68 2.58
CA GLN A 155 1.05 -23.36 1.17
C GLN A 155 2.31 -23.54 0.33
N HIS A 156 2.08 -23.85 -0.94
CA HIS A 156 3.08 -23.78 -2.00
C HIS A 156 2.59 -22.84 -3.08
N MET A 157 3.42 -21.86 -3.44
CA MET A 157 3.09 -20.80 -4.39
C MET A 157 4.09 -20.79 -5.55
N GLU A 158 3.59 -20.71 -6.77
CA GLU A 158 4.37 -20.55 -7.99
C GLU A 158 3.88 -19.30 -8.73
N ILE A 159 4.78 -18.35 -8.95
CA ILE A 159 4.52 -17.14 -9.73
C ILE A 159 5.34 -17.23 -11.02
N SER A 160 4.72 -16.85 -12.13
CA SER A 160 5.42 -16.67 -13.40
C SER A 160 4.89 -15.45 -14.14
N ALA A 161 5.76 -14.86 -14.95
CA ALA A 161 5.42 -13.81 -15.89
C ALA A 161 6.37 -13.88 -17.08
N ASP A 162 5.88 -13.46 -18.24
CA ASP A 162 6.68 -13.36 -19.47
C ASP A 162 7.36 -11.98 -19.54
N ALA A 163 7.51 -11.46 -20.76
CA ALA A 163 8.20 -10.22 -21.00
C ALA A 163 7.60 -9.06 -20.19
N GLY A 164 8.48 -8.22 -19.67
CA GLY A 164 8.10 -7.00 -18.97
C GLY A 164 8.96 -5.84 -19.41
N THR A 165 8.40 -4.63 -19.38
CA THR A 165 9.10 -3.38 -19.67
C THR A 165 8.72 -2.32 -18.65
N ALA A 166 9.65 -1.44 -18.29
CA ALA A 166 9.35 -0.25 -17.52
C ALA A 166 10.09 0.97 -18.07
N THR A 167 9.51 2.14 -17.89
CA THR A 167 10.10 3.44 -18.20
C THR A 167 9.92 4.38 -17.03
N MET A 168 10.90 5.26 -16.80
CA MET A 168 10.76 6.37 -15.88
C MET A 168 11.34 7.66 -16.46
N ALA A 169 10.79 8.79 -16.03
CA ALA A 169 11.35 10.10 -16.26
C ALA A 169 11.21 10.94 -14.99
N ALA A 170 12.20 11.77 -14.70
CA ALA A 170 12.15 12.68 -13.57
C ALA A 170 12.82 14.02 -13.86
N THR A 171 12.32 15.07 -13.22
CA THR A 171 12.77 16.45 -13.38
C THR A 171 12.79 17.17 -12.03
N LYS A 172 13.60 18.22 -11.92
CA LYS A 172 13.55 19.11 -10.75
C LYS A 172 12.16 19.73 -10.60
N ALA A 173 11.58 19.62 -9.41
CA ALA A 173 10.31 20.26 -9.09
C ALA A 173 10.49 21.77 -8.83
N ALA A 174 9.44 22.56 -9.07
CA ALA A 174 9.48 24.02 -8.92
C ALA A 174 9.78 24.45 -7.47
N ASN A 175 9.26 23.71 -6.49
CA ASN A 175 9.43 23.99 -5.06
C ASN A 175 10.63 23.26 -4.43
N GLY A 176 11.50 22.65 -5.25
CA GLY A 176 12.55 21.75 -4.78
C GLY A 176 12.08 20.30 -4.71
N GLY A 177 13.05 19.37 -4.72
CA GLY A 177 12.78 17.94 -4.88
C GLY A 177 12.62 17.52 -6.34
N VAL A 178 12.01 16.35 -6.55
CA VAL A 178 11.92 15.68 -7.84
C VAL A 178 10.47 15.33 -8.20
N ASP A 179 10.05 15.74 -9.39
CA ASP A 179 8.84 15.26 -10.04
C ASP A 179 9.19 14.04 -10.88
N PHE A 180 8.42 12.95 -10.78
CA PHE A 180 8.66 11.75 -11.58
C PHE A 180 7.39 11.19 -12.20
N THR A 181 7.58 10.42 -13.27
CA THR A 181 6.59 9.53 -13.88
C THR A 181 7.23 8.18 -14.13
N MET A 182 6.45 7.11 -13.97
CA MET A 182 6.86 5.73 -14.17
C MET A 182 5.71 4.94 -14.78
N SER A 183 6.03 4.12 -15.77
CA SER A 183 5.11 3.14 -16.38
C SER A 183 5.79 1.78 -16.40
N GLN A 184 5.03 0.71 -16.14
CA GLN A 184 5.47 -0.67 -16.23
C GLN A 184 4.37 -1.52 -16.84
N LYS A 185 4.75 -2.47 -17.70
CA LYS A 185 3.88 -3.52 -18.23
C LYS A 185 4.54 -4.87 -18.12
N VAL A 186 3.76 -5.90 -17.81
CA VAL A 186 4.19 -7.29 -17.70
C VAL A 186 3.15 -8.17 -18.38
N SER A 187 3.60 -9.11 -19.21
CA SER A 187 2.71 -10.02 -19.94
C SER A 187 2.57 -11.36 -19.23
N ASN A 188 1.41 -11.99 -19.41
CA ASN A 188 1.11 -13.37 -19.00
C ASN A 188 1.47 -13.65 -17.52
N PHE A 189 0.97 -12.80 -16.63
CA PHE A 189 1.11 -13.01 -15.19
C PHE A 189 0.27 -14.20 -14.75
N VAL A 190 0.87 -15.12 -13.98
CA VAL A 190 0.22 -16.27 -13.36
C VAL A 190 0.76 -16.45 -11.95
N GLU A 191 -0.13 -16.61 -10.97
CA GLU A 191 0.17 -16.98 -9.59
C GLU A 191 -0.68 -18.20 -9.23
N ALA A 192 -0.04 -19.35 -9.07
CA ALA A 192 -0.66 -20.60 -8.68
C ALA A 192 -0.34 -20.89 -7.21
N ILE A 193 -1.36 -20.93 -6.38
CA ILE A 193 -1.27 -21.19 -4.94
C ILE A 193 -1.91 -22.54 -4.66
N LYS A 194 -1.21 -23.40 -3.94
CA LYS A 194 -1.71 -24.68 -3.42
C LYS A 194 -1.76 -24.55 -1.91
N PHE A 195 -2.96 -24.37 -1.36
CA PHE A 195 -3.17 -24.44 0.07
C PHE A 195 -3.17 -25.90 0.50
N ASP A 196 -2.42 -26.19 1.56
CA ASP A 196 -2.36 -27.47 2.24
C ASP A 196 -2.21 -27.21 3.74
N ASP A 197 -3.31 -26.90 4.42
CA ASP A 197 -3.31 -26.65 5.85
C ASP A 197 -3.56 -27.95 6.62
N PRO A 198 -2.52 -28.55 7.24
CA PRO A 198 -2.66 -29.82 7.93
C PRO A 198 -3.52 -29.73 9.20
N GLU A 199 -3.66 -28.54 9.79
CA GLU A 199 -4.44 -28.35 11.02
C GLU A 199 -5.95 -28.37 10.75
N SER A 200 -6.39 -27.69 9.69
CA SER A 200 -7.80 -27.69 9.27
C SER A 200 -8.17 -28.83 8.31
N GLY A 201 -7.17 -29.48 7.70
CA GLY A 201 -7.34 -30.48 6.65
C GLY A 201 -7.74 -29.89 5.29
N LEU A 202 -7.76 -28.55 5.17
CA LEU A 202 -8.13 -27.86 3.94
C LEU A 202 -7.01 -27.96 2.89
N LYS A 203 -7.36 -28.50 1.73
CA LYS A 203 -6.47 -28.58 0.56
C LYS A 203 -7.18 -28.11 -0.69
N PHE A 204 -6.75 -27.00 -1.27
CA PHE A 204 -7.32 -26.52 -2.53
C PHE A 204 -6.33 -25.66 -3.33
N PRO A 205 -6.30 -25.81 -4.66
CA PRO A 205 -5.56 -24.92 -5.53
C PRO A 205 -6.34 -23.65 -5.85
N VAL A 206 -5.63 -22.53 -5.99
CA VAL A 206 -6.13 -21.28 -6.55
C VAL A 206 -5.13 -20.83 -7.61
N THR A 207 -5.59 -20.32 -8.75
CA THR A 207 -4.72 -19.72 -9.76
C THR A 207 -5.24 -18.36 -10.17
N VAL A 208 -4.43 -17.32 -9.94
CA VAL A 208 -4.68 -15.96 -10.41
C VAL A 208 -3.92 -15.76 -11.71
N LYS A 209 -4.57 -15.21 -12.74
CA LYS A 209 -3.90 -14.94 -14.01
C LYS A 209 -4.41 -13.68 -14.69
N SER A 210 -3.53 -13.07 -15.48
CA SER A 210 -3.83 -11.91 -16.31
C SER A 210 -2.86 -11.85 -17.50
N PRO A 211 -3.33 -11.79 -18.76
CA PRO A 211 -2.45 -11.59 -19.93
C PRO A 211 -1.67 -10.28 -19.89
N GLU A 212 -2.17 -9.25 -19.19
CA GLU A 212 -1.44 -8.00 -18.98
C GLU A 212 -1.61 -7.50 -17.55
N LEU A 213 -0.49 -7.12 -16.94
CA LEU A 213 -0.41 -6.37 -15.70
C LEU A 213 0.28 -5.04 -16.00
N SER A 214 -0.32 -3.93 -15.60
CA SER A 214 0.22 -2.59 -15.80
C SER A 214 0.35 -1.82 -14.48
N VAL A 215 1.39 -1.01 -14.36
CA VAL A 215 1.60 -0.08 -13.25
C VAL A 215 1.91 1.29 -13.83
N GLU A 216 1.20 2.31 -13.36
CA GLU A 216 1.50 3.71 -13.62
C GLU A 216 1.73 4.40 -12.27
N ALA A 217 2.73 5.26 -12.18
CA ALA A 217 2.97 6.06 -11.00
C ALA A 217 3.49 7.44 -11.38
N LYS A 218 3.11 8.44 -10.62
CA LYS A 218 3.66 9.80 -10.72
C LYS A 218 3.85 10.37 -9.33
N GLY A 219 4.92 11.12 -9.15
CA GLY A 219 5.20 11.83 -7.91
C GLY A 219 5.55 13.27 -8.17
N LYS A 220 5.26 14.11 -7.17
CA LYS A 220 5.54 15.54 -7.14
C LYS A 220 6.41 15.89 -5.94
N GLY A 221 7.43 16.69 -6.16
CA GLY A 221 8.27 17.27 -5.11
C GLY A 221 8.90 16.26 -4.14
N VAL A 222 9.31 15.08 -4.61
CA VAL A 222 9.96 14.06 -3.75
C VAL A 222 11.31 14.57 -3.26
N GLN A 223 11.53 14.61 -1.95
CA GLN A 223 12.73 15.16 -1.32
C GLN A 223 13.88 14.14 -1.25
N THR A 224 14.30 13.64 -2.42
CA THR A 224 15.37 12.64 -2.58
C THR A 224 16.68 13.02 -1.90
N LYS A 225 17.14 14.28 -2.04
CA LYS A 225 18.38 14.75 -1.44
C LYS A 225 18.31 14.86 0.09
N PRO A 226 17.29 15.52 0.69
CA PRO A 226 17.11 15.47 2.14
C PRO A 226 16.99 14.04 2.71
N LEU A 227 16.33 13.13 2.00
CA LEU A 227 16.27 11.71 2.39
C LEU A 227 17.64 11.03 2.35
N LEU A 228 18.45 11.35 1.34
CA LEU A 228 19.82 10.84 1.22
C LEU A 228 20.73 11.40 2.34
N ASP A 229 20.52 12.65 2.77
CA ASP A 229 21.23 13.23 3.92
C ASP A 229 20.82 12.58 5.25
N LEU A 230 19.54 12.20 5.41
CA LEU A 230 19.08 11.41 6.55
C LEU A 230 19.72 10.01 6.59
N LEU A 231 19.84 9.34 5.44
CA LEU A 231 20.55 8.06 5.36
C LEU A 231 22.02 8.21 5.75
N ALA A 232 22.71 9.21 5.20
CA ALA A 232 24.11 9.49 5.56
C ALA A 232 24.27 9.76 7.06
N PHE A 233 23.31 10.45 7.66
CA PHE A 233 23.29 10.68 9.10
C PHE A 233 23.13 9.38 9.89
N ALA A 234 22.21 8.50 9.50
CA ALA A 234 22.01 7.21 10.16
C ALA A 234 23.28 6.34 10.11
N VAL A 235 23.93 6.29 8.94
CA VAL A 235 25.21 5.57 8.74
C VAL A 235 26.36 6.19 9.54
N ALA A 236 26.37 7.51 9.73
CA ALA A 236 27.38 8.17 10.56
C ALA A 236 27.14 7.99 12.08
N ASN A 237 25.93 7.56 12.49
CA ASN A 237 25.48 7.51 13.87
C ASN A 237 24.89 6.14 14.26
N GLU A 238 25.55 5.05 13.85
CA GLU A 238 25.05 3.66 14.00
C GLU A 238 24.81 3.24 15.46
N ASN A 239 25.48 3.86 16.43
CA ASN A 239 25.31 3.53 17.84
C ASN A 239 24.51 4.59 18.60
N GLU A 240 23.82 4.13 19.64
CA GLU A 240 22.91 4.94 20.46
C GLU A 240 23.58 6.19 21.05
N ALA A 241 24.85 6.09 21.49
CA ALA A 241 25.56 7.23 22.07
C ALA A 241 25.79 8.35 21.05
N THR A 242 26.24 8.01 19.84
CA THR A 242 26.42 8.98 18.75
C THR A 242 25.10 9.57 18.28
N LEU A 243 24.05 8.74 18.19
CA LEU A 243 22.71 9.18 17.80
C LEU A 243 22.14 10.20 18.80
N LYS A 244 22.25 9.92 20.10
CA LYS A 244 21.82 10.83 21.18
C LYS A 244 22.61 12.14 21.16
N ALA A 245 23.93 12.04 21.02
CA ALA A 245 24.81 13.21 20.96
C ALA A 245 24.46 14.13 19.78
N ASN A 246 24.04 13.56 18.65
CA ASN A 246 23.71 14.29 17.42
C ASN A 246 22.20 14.47 17.19
N GLN A 247 21.37 14.34 18.23
CA GLN A 247 19.92 14.52 18.15
C GLN A 247 19.50 15.85 17.51
N ALA A 248 20.19 16.95 17.80
CA ALA A 248 19.85 18.26 17.23
C ALA A 248 19.99 18.26 15.69
N GLN A 249 21.04 17.61 15.17
CA GLN A 249 21.24 17.44 13.74
C GLN A 249 20.16 16.53 13.14
N LEU A 250 19.82 15.42 13.82
CA LEU A 250 18.72 14.54 13.39
C LEU A 250 17.41 15.33 13.21
N LYS A 251 17.03 16.14 14.22
CA LYS A 251 15.83 16.98 14.15
C LYS A 251 15.87 17.94 12.97
N SER A 252 17.01 18.60 12.74
CA SER A 252 17.19 19.50 11.60
C SER A 252 17.03 18.78 10.26
N LEU A 253 17.58 17.58 10.12
CA LEU A 253 17.47 16.78 8.89
C LEU A 253 16.05 16.27 8.67
N LEU A 254 15.36 15.84 9.73
CA LEU A 254 13.95 15.43 9.65
C LEU A 254 13.06 16.60 9.19
N LEU A 255 13.26 17.80 9.73
CA LEU A 255 12.53 19.00 9.30
C LEU A 255 12.85 19.39 7.85
N ALA A 256 14.12 19.30 7.44
CA ALA A 256 14.53 19.61 6.07
C ALA A 256 13.98 18.63 5.03
N ALA A 257 13.60 17.42 5.45
CA ALA A 257 12.96 16.43 4.59
C ALA A 257 11.45 16.64 4.45
N LEU A 258 10.82 17.59 5.17
CA LEU A 258 9.39 17.85 5.06
C LEU A 258 9.06 18.90 3.99
N PRO A 259 8.00 18.68 3.18
CA PRO A 259 7.25 17.44 3.08
C PRO A 259 8.06 16.38 2.30
N VAL A 260 8.00 15.10 2.70
CA VAL A 260 8.83 14.04 2.08
C VAL A 260 8.56 13.90 0.57
N TRP A 261 7.32 14.17 0.18
CA TRP A 261 6.85 14.40 -1.18
C TRP A 261 5.68 15.40 -1.11
N GLU A 262 5.30 16.01 -2.22
CA GLU A 262 4.07 16.82 -2.28
C GLU A 262 2.85 15.94 -2.53
N ARG A 263 2.93 15.08 -3.55
CA ARG A 263 1.86 14.14 -3.93
C ARG A 263 2.42 12.92 -4.64
N ILE A 264 1.85 11.75 -4.37
CA ILE A 264 2.08 10.53 -5.15
C ILE A 264 0.73 10.01 -5.61
N ASP A 265 0.63 9.68 -6.89
CA ASP A 265 -0.49 8.94 -7.45
C ASP A 265 0.04 7.67 -8.10
N GLY A 266 -0.74 6.60 -8.06
CA GLY A 266 -0.46 5.41 -8.84
C GLY A 266 -1.69 4.61 -9.19
N THR A 267 -1.54 3.77 -10.21
CA THR A 267 -2.58 2.89 -10.72
C THR A 267 -1.96 1.55 -11.01
N TYR A 268 -2.64 0.50 -10.57
CA TYR A 268 -2.27 -0.88 -10.79
C TYR A 268 -3.43 -1.56 -11.50
N GLY A 269 -3.17 -2.25 -12.61
CA GLY A 269 -4.22 -2.75 -13.51
C GLY A 269 -3.94 -4.13 -14.06
N PHE A 270 -5.02 -4.89 -14.26
CA PHE A 270 -5.05 -6.20 -14.91
C PHE A 270 -6.08 -6.18 -16.02
N LYS A 271 -5.71 -6.77 -17.16
CA LYS A 271 -6.61 -7.01 -18.28
C LYS A 271 -6.99 -8.49 -18.31
N ASP A 272 -8.27 -8.79 -18.52
CA ASP A 272 -8.79 -10.17 -18.55
C ASP A 272 -8.35 -10.98 -17.31
N PHE A 273 -8.55 -10.36 -16.14
CA PHE A 273 -8.22 -10.93 -14.84
C PHE A 273 -9.09 -12.15 -14.56
N ALA A 274 -8.48 -13.25 -14.11
CA ALA A 274 -9.19 -14.46 -13.74
C ALA A 274 -8.62 -15.10 -12.46
N VAL A 275 -9.52 -15.62 -11.63
CA VAL A 275 -9.20 -16.47 -10.49
C VAL A 275 -9.85 -17.82 -10.69
N GLU A 276 -9.04 -18.84 -10.90
CA GLU A 276 -9.46 -20.23 -11.05
C GLU A 276 -9.40 -20.93 -9.70
N SER A 277 -10.48 -21.62 -9.34
CA SER A 277 -10.63 -22.34 -8.08
C SER A 277 -11.44 -23.63 -8.31
N PRO A 278 -11.50 -24.57 -7.34
CA PRO A 278 -12.29 -25.80 -7.48
C PRO A 278 -13.79 -25.55 -7.64
N VAL A 279 -14.27 -24.39 -7.18
CA VAL A 279 -15.69 -24.00 -7.25
C VAL A 279 -16.03 -23.29 -8.57
N GLY A 280 -15.02 -22.96 -9.37
CA GLY A 280 -15.16 -22.34 -10.69
C GLY A 280 -14.22 -21.15 -10.89
N THR A 281 -14.42 -20.45 -12.01
CA THR A 281 -13.62 -19.28 -12.40
C THR A 281 -14.38 -17.99 -12.13
N PHE A 282 -13.76 -17.10 -11.36
CA PHE A 282 -14.16 -15.71 -11.23
C PHE A 282 -13.34 -14.87 -12.19
N GLY A 283 -13.90 -13.77 -12.71
CA GLY A 283 -13.19 -12.96 -13.70
C GLY A 283 -13.65 -11.52 -13.79
N ALA A 284 -12.83 -10.71 -14.43
CA ALA A 284 -13.12 -9.32 -14.82
C ALA A 284 -12.38 -9.00 -16.12
N ALA A 285 -13.05 -8.37 -17.09
CA ALA A 285 -12.40 -7.90 -18.31
C ALA A 285 -11.33 -6.83 -18.02
N GLN A 286 -11.56 -6.01 -17.00
CA GLN A 286 -10.58 -5.10 -16.44
C GLN A 286 -10.73 -5.10 -14.92
N LEU A 287 -9.61 -5.17 -14.21
CA LEU A 287 -9.52 -4.91 -12.78
C LEU A 287 -8.42 -3.87 -12.57
N SER A 288 -8.67 -2.86 -11.73
CA SER A 288 -7.64 -1.87 -11.40
C SER A 288 -7.85 -1.29 -10.02
N THR A 289 -6.75 -0.90 -9.39
CA THR A 289 -6.75 -0.08 -8.19
C THR A 289 -5.99 1.20 -8.46
N ALA A 290 -6.46 2.30 -7.88
CA ALA A 290 -5.81 3.60 -7.90
C ALA A 290 -5.54 4.03 -6.48
N PHE A 291 -4.40 4.70 -6.26
CA PHE A 291 -4.10 5.36 -5.01
C PHE A 291 -3.60 6.77 -5.29
N GLY A 292 -3.90 7.68 -4.38
CA GLY A 292 -3.40 9.05 -4.41
C GLY A 292 -3.23 9.56 -2.99
N MET A 293 -2.10 10.17 -2.68
CA MET A 293 -1.82 10.66 -1.34
C MET A 293 -0.95 11.90 -1.40
N ASP A 294 -1.38 12.96 -0.70
CA ASP A 294 -0.53 14.12 -0.43
C ASP A 294 0.51 13.78 0.63
N GLY A 295 1.65 14.44 0.62
CA GLY A 295 2.68 14.21 1.64
C GLY A 295 2.33 14.82 3.00
N VAL A 296 3.39 15.19 3.73
CA VAL A 296 3.26 15.82 5.04
C VAL A 296 2.75 17.25 4.88
N ALA A 297 1.42 17.40 4.83
CA ALA A 297 0.72 18.65 4.56
C ALA A 297 -0.19 19.07 5.74
N GLN A 298 -0.59 20.35 5.77
CA GLN A 298 -1.51 20.88 6.79
C GLN A 298 -2.98 20.51 6.56
N SER A 299 -3.32 20.14 5.34
CA SER A 299 -4.63 19.64 4.94
C SER A 299 -4.45 18.68 3.78
N GLY A 300 -3.98 17.48 4.10
CA GLY A 300 -3.71 16.43 3.13
C GLY A 300 -4.95 15.62 2.76
N THR A 301 -4.89 15.01 1.59
CA THR A 301 -5.86 14.04 1.09
C THR A 301 -5.22 12.67 0.89
N LEU A 302 -6.02 11.64 1.10
CA LEU A 302 -5.75 10.25 0.75
C LEU A 302 -6.92 9.76 -0.09
N GLY A 303 -6.65 9.05 -1.18
CA GLY A 303 -7.65 8.49 -2.07
C GLY A 303 -7.27 7.07 -2.48
N TYR A 304 -8.26 6.21 -2.53
CA TYR A 304 -8.17 4.83 -2.97
C TYR A 304 -9.38 4.50 -3.86
N GLY A 305 -9.10 4.01 -5.06
CA GLY A 305 -10.10 3.62 -6.04
C GLY A 305 -9.99 2.12 -6.37
N ILE A 306 -11.11 1.43 -6.49
CA ILE A 306 -11.19 0.08 -7.06
C ILE A 306 -12.14 0.15 -8.25
N ARG A 307 -11.68 -0.28 -9.43
CA ARG A 307 -12.53 -0.39 -10.61
C ARG A 307 -12.45 -1.79 -11.20
N ALA A 308 -13.60 -2.39 -11.44
CA ALA A 308 -13.74 -3.65 -12.17
C ALA A 308 -14.85 -3.54 -13.21
N SER A 309 -14.64 -4.11 -14.39
CA SER A 309 -15.66 -4.16 -15.46
C SER A 309 -15.74 -5.55 -16.07
N GLY A 310 -16.92 -5.94 -16.54
CA GLY A 310 -17.17 -7.27 -17.08
C GLY A 310 -16.93 -8.37 -16.03
N LEU A 311 -17.38 -8.14 -14.80
CA LEU A 311 -17.31 -9.12 -13.72
C LEU A 311 -18.08 -10.38 -14.08
N THR A 312 -17.47 -11.53 -13.81
CA THR A 312 -18.07 -12.85 -14.02
C THR A 312 -17.87 -13.70 -12.78
N VAL A 313 -18.91 -14.45 -12.41
CA VAL A 313 -18.89 -15.41 -11.31
C VAL A 313 -19.34 -16.78 -11.83
N PRO A 314 -18.90 -17.89 -11.20
CA PRO A 314 -19.34 -19.21 -11.61
C PRO A 314 -20.84 -19.42 -11.32
N GLN A 315 -21.65 -19.56 -12.38
CA GLN A 315 -23.11 -19.61 -12.27
C GLN A 315 -23.60 -20.77 -11.41
N GLN A 316 -22.87 -21.89 -11.36
CA GLN A 316 -23.22 -23.05 -10.53
C GLN A 316 -23.21 -22.77 -9.01
N LEU A 317 -22.61 -21.67 -8.57
CA LEU A 317 -22.54 -21.30 -7.15
C LEU A 317 -23.74 -20.48 -6.69
N LEU A 318 -24.60 -20.07 -7.62
CA LEU A 318 -25.66 -19.12 -7.35
C LEU A 318 -27.02 -19.69 -7.75
N PRO A 319 -28.06 -19.46 -6.94
CA PRO A 319 -29.44 -19.72 -7.36
C PRO A 319 -29.76 -18.93 -8.63
N ASN A 320 -30.50 -19.56 -9.56
CA ASN A 320 -30.80 -18.98 -10.88
C ASN A 320 -31.43 -17.58 -10.81
N TRP A 321 -32.26 -17.33 -9.79
CA TRP A 321 -32.94 -16.05 -9.61
C TRP A 321 -31.99 -14.87 -9.37
N SER A 322 -30.82 -15.12 -8.79
CA SER A 322 -29.86 -14.07 -8.41
C SER A 322 -29.00 -13.58 -9.58
N MET A 323 -28.94 -14.33 -10.69
CA MET A 323 -28.03 -14.04 -11.81
C MET A 323 -28.27 -12.66 -12.43
N ALA A 324 -29.51 -12.21 -12.53
CA ALA A 324 -29.85 -10.89 -13.09
C ALA A 324 -29.47 -9.72 -12.17
N LEU A 325 -29.23 -9.99 -10.88
CA LEU A 325 -28.88 -8.98 -9.89
C LEU A 325 -27.36 -8.78 -9.75
N LEU A 326 -26.56 -9.68 -10.34
CA LEU A 326 -25.11 -9.63 -10.21
C LEU A 326 -24.52 -8.37 -10.85
N PRO A 327 -23.57 -7.71 -10.18
CA PRO A 327 -22.87 -6.58 -10.78
C PRO A 327 -21.97 -7.04 -11.91
N THR A 328 -21.98 -6.28 -13.01
CA THR A 328 -21.01 -6.40 -14.10
C THR A 328 -19.89 -5.39 -13.95
N ASP A 329 -20.14 -4.26 -13.29
CA ASP A 329 -19.20 -3.15 -13.16
C ASP A 329 -19.23 -2.58 -11.75
N ILE A 330 -18.05 -2.26 -11.25
CA ILE A 330 -17.82 -1.68 -9.93
C ILE A 330 -16.81 -0.54 -10.09
N ASP A 331 -17.09 0.61 -9.51
CA ASP A 331 -16.17 1.73 -9.36
C ASP A 331 -16.34 2.28 -7.93
N LEU A 332 -15.43 1.97 -7.01
CA LEU A 332 -15.51 2.38 -5.62
C LEU A 332 -14.39 3.34 -5.29
N ASN A 333 -14.72 4.50 -4.71
CA ASN A 333 -13.78 5.56 -4.40
C ASN A 333 -13.91 5.96 -2.93
N PHE A 334 -12.85 5.76 -2.16
CA PHE A 334 -12.80 6.07 -0.73
C PHE A 334 -11.55 6.87 -0.41
N GLY A 335 -11.55 7.59 0.70
CA GLY A 335 -10.42 8.42 1.06
C GLY A 335 -10.55 9.10 2.40
N GLY A 336 -9.60 10.00 2.64
CA GLY A 336 -9.59 10.90 3.76
C GLY A 336 -9.23 12.32 3.31
N ALA A 337 -9.71 13.31 4.06
CA ALA A 337 -9.38 14.72 3.86
C ALA A 337 -9.19 15.43 5.20
N ASN A 338 -8.66 16.66 5.15
CA ASN A 338 -8.31 17.46 6.32
C ASN A 338 -7.26 16.79 7.23
N ILE A 339 -6.34 16.02 6.65
CA ILE A 339 -5.31 15.31 7.42
C ILE A 339 -4.10 16.24 7.62
N ASP A 340 -3.95 16.80 8.81
CA ASP A 340 -2.83 17.72 9.16
C ASP A 340 -1.59 16.94 9.65
N LEU A 341 -0.88 16.29 8.74
CA LEU A 341 0.37 15.59 9.07
C LEU A 341 1.54 16.55 9.30
N ASP A 342 1.53 17.75 8.71
CA ASP A 342 2.60 18.74 8.85
C ASP A 342 2.75 19.22 10.29
N SER A 343 1.65 19.65 10.91
CA SER A 343 1.67 20.09 12.30
C SER A 343 2.08 18.95 13.22
N MET A 344 1.60 17.73 12.97
CA MET A 344 1.96 16.56 13.77
C MET A 344 3.44 16.23 13.68
N ALA A 345 3.98 16.15 12.47
CA ALA A 345 5.38 15.80 12.24
C ALA A 345 6.30 16.84 12.89
N LYS A 346 6.03 18.13 12.69
CA LYS A 346 6.83 19.22 13.29
C LYS A 346 6.77 19.19 14.82
N LYS A 347 5.59 18.96 15.40
CA LYS A 347 5.43 18.81 16.86
C LYS A 347 6.21 17.60 17.40
N ALA A 348 6.09 16.45 16.75
CA ALA A 348 6.79 15.23 17.15
C ALA A 348 8.32 15.37 17.04
N ILE A 349 8.81 15.92 15.92
CA ILE A 349 10.23 16.20 15.70
C ILE A 349 10.77 17.18 16.75
N GLY A 350 9.99 18.22 17.07
CA GLY A 350 10.34 19.17 18.12
C GLY A 350 10.40 18.51 19.50
N ALA A 351 9.43 17.66 19.82
CA ALA A 351 9.21 17.12 21.16
C ALA A 351 10.11 15.93 21.53
N PHE A 352 10.47 15.03 20.60
CA PHE A 352 11.17 13.81 20.98
C PHE A 352 12.52 14.11 21.64
N ASP A 353 12.86 13.34 22.67
CA ASP A 353 14.16 13.41 23.33
C ASP A 353 14.71 12.00 23.56
N LEU A 354 15.68 11.60 22.76
CA LEU A 354 16.37 10.31 22.83
C LEU A 354 17.10 10.11 24.17
N ASN A 355 17.29 11.16 24.98
CA ASN A 355 17.81 11.01 26.34
C ASN A 355 16.75 10.58 27.36
N LYS A 356 15.48 10.51 26.95
CA LYS A 356 14.35 10.03 27.76
C LYS A 356 13.88 8.67 27.26
N ASN A 357 13.25 7.91 28.17
CA ASN A 357 12.63 6.63 27.84
C ASN A 357 11.21 6.58 28.46
N PRO A 358 10.13 6.60 27.65
CA PRO A 358 10.14 6.71 26.19
C PRO A 358 10.61 8.10 25.69
N PRO A 359 11.15 8.21 24.45
CA PRO A 359 11.59 9.50 23.89
C PRO A 359 10.47 10.53 23.68
N LEU A 360 9.23 10.07 23.55
CA LEU A 360 8.02 10.90 23.57
C LEU A 360 7.19 10.47 24.78
N SER A 361 6.70 11.44 25.56
CA SER A 361 5.90 11.12 26.74
C SER A 361 4.49 10.65 26.36
N ALA A 362 3.80 9.98 27.29
CA ALA A 362 2.43 9.55 27.07
C ALA A 362 1.48 10.76 26.87
N GLU A 363 1.69 11.84 27.62
CA GLU A 363 0.91 13.07 27.52
C GLU A 363 1.04 13.73 26.14
N PHE A 364 2.20 13.58 25.49
CA PHE A 364 2.38 14.05 24.13
C PHE A 364 1.47 13.30 23.13
N GLY A 365 1.25 11.99 23.35
CA GLY A 365 0.35 11.19 22.53
C GLY A 365 -1.09 11.69 22.58
N GLU A 366 -1.60 11.96 23.78
CA GLU A 366 -2.94 12.51 23.98
C GLU A 366 -3.09 13.92 23.39
N GLN A 367 -2.08 14.77 23.58
CA GLN A 367 -2.07 16.10 22.96
C GLN A 367 -2.08 16.01 21.43
N LEU A 368 -1.31 15.09 20.84
CA LEU A 368 -1.25 14.89 19.40
C LEU A 368 -2.58 14.38 18.84
N LYS A 369 -3.25 13.46 19.55
CA LYS A 369 -4.59 12.99 19.21
C LYS A 369 -5.59 14.15 19.25
N ALA A 370 -5.59 14.94 20.32
CA ALA A 370 -6.47 16.09 20.45
C ALA A 370 -6.25 17.13 19.34
N ASP A 371 -4.99 17.44 19.03
CA ASP A 371 -4.61 18.35 17.95
C ASP A 371 -5.03 17.84 16.58
N PHE A 372 -4.92 16.53 16.33
CA PHE A 372 -5.40 15.92 15.10
C PHE A 372 -6.91 16.04 14.96
N MET A 373 -7.66 15.64 16.00
CA MET A 373 -9.12 15.67 15.97
C MET A 373 -9.66 17.11 15.86
N ALA A 374 -8.96 18.09 16.43
CA ALA A 374 -9.29 19.51 16.29
C ALA A 374 -9.22 20.02 14.83
N LYS A 375 -8.52 19.30 13.94
CA LYS A 375 -8.47 19.61 12.49
C LYS A 375 -9.62 19.01 11.71
N THR A 376 -10.54 18.32 12.38
CA THR A 376 -11.72 17.69 11.77
C THR A 376 -11.35 16.79 10.59
N PRO A 377 -10.47 15.79 10.81
CA PRO A 377 -10.19 14.80 9.78
C PRO A 377 -11.49 14.11 9.40
N LYS A 378 -11.66 13.84 8.11
CA LYS A 378 -12.88 13.22 7.58
C LYS A 378 -12.58 12.04 6.70
N VAL A 379 -13.43 11.02 6.79
CA VAL A 379 -13.51 9.95 5.80
C VAL A 379 -14.38 10.46 4.66
N VAL A 380 -13.95 10.20 3.43
CA VAL A 380 -14.65 10.59 2.21
C VAL A 380 -15.02 9.33 1.43
N ILE A 381 -16.28 9.24 1.04
CA ILE A 381 -16.75 8.31 0.03
C ILE A 381 -16.93 9.14 -1.24
N GLY A 382 -15.96 9.06 -2.13
CA GLY A 382 -16.09 9.66 -3.45
C GLY A 382 -17.19 8.95 -4.23
N HIS A 383 -17.68 9.59 -5.29
CA HIS A 383 -18.71 9.00 -6.15
C HIS A 383 -18.33 7.58 -6.55
N SER A 384 -19.14 6.63 -6.08
CA SER A 384 -18.91 5.20 -6.24
C SER A 384 -20.14 4.56 -6.85
N THR A 385 -19.97 3.58 -7.72
CA THR A 385 -21.05 2.91 -8.42
C THR A 385 -20.89 1.39 -8.45
N ILE A 386 -22.02 0.69 -8.40
CA ILE A 386 -22.14 -0.75 -8.62
C ILE A 386 -23.27 -0.93 -9.64
N LYS A 387 -22.97 -1.56 -10.78
CA LYS A 387 -23.88 -1.58 -11.92
C LYS A 387 -24.04 -2.98 -12.48
N ASN A 388 -25.23 -3.22 -13.02
CA ASN A 388 -25.50 -4.29 -13.96
C ASN A 388 -26.29 -3.71 -15.15
N LYS A 389 -26.88 -4.58 -15.98
CA LYS A 389 -27.61 -4.14 -17.18
C LYS A 389 -28.82 -3.25 -16.88
N ASP A 390 -29.52 -3.49 -15.77
CA ASP A 390 -30.83 -2.91 -15.48
C ASP A 390 -30.82 -1.95 -14.29
N THR A 391 -29.75 -1.98 -13.48
CA THR A 391 -29.64 -1.27 -12.21
C THR A 391 -28.26 -0.62 -12.06
N GLU A 392 -28.24 0.58 -11.49
CA GLU A 392 -27.04 1.25 -11.00
C GLU A 392 -27.30 1.72 -9.57
N ILE A 393 -26.45 1.31 -8.64
CA ILE A 393 -26.40 1.82 -7.27
C ILE A 393 -25.23 2.81 -7.22
N ALA A 394 -25.48 4.05 -6.87
CA ALA A 394 -24.45 5.05 -6.63
C ALA A 394 -24.42 5.48 -5.15
N LEU A 395 -23.23 5.84 -4.69
CA LEU A 395 -22.93 6.10 -3.29
C LEU A 395 -21.89 7.21 -3.20
N GLU A 396 -22.13 8.20 -2.36
CA GLU A 396 -21.18 9.29 -2.06
C GLU A 396 -21.45 9.86 -0.67
N GLY A 397 -20.43 10.47 -0.06
CA GLY A 397 -20.62 11.08 1.25
C GLY A 397 -19.34 11.37 2.00
N GLU A 398 -19.51 11.82 3.23
CA GLU A 398 -18.41 12.08 4.15
C GLU A 398 -18.80 11.80 5.59
N MET A 399 -17.79 11.52 6.42
CA MET A 399 -17.95 11.27 7.85
C MET A 399 -16.86 12.01 8.64
N THR A 400 -17.27 12.72 9.66
CA THR A 400 -16.43 13.38 10.67
C THR A 400 -16.64 12.72 12.04
N PHE A 401 -15.85 13.12 13.04
CA PHE A 401 -15.84 12.48 14.36
C PHE A 401 -15.85 13.48 15.53
N PRO A 402 -16.82 14.40 15.62
CA PRO A 402 -16.91 15.33 16.75
C PRO A 402 -17.12 14.57 18.07
N GLY A 403 -16.29 14.88 19.08
CA GLY A 403 -16.33 14.16 20.36
C GLY A 403 -16.05 12.66 20.24
N GLU A 404 -15.29 12.26 19.22
CA GLU A 404 -14.95 10.85 18.91
C GLU A 404 -16.17 9.99 18.51
N LYS A 405 -17.29 10.62 18.18
CA LYS A 405 -18.51 9.95 17.71
C LYS A 405 -18.75 10.27 16.23
N PRO A 406 -19.22 9.30 15.42
CA PRO A 406 -19.40 9.51 13.99
C PRO A 406 -20.53 10.51 13.71
N GLU A 407 -20.26 11.44 12.81
CA GLU A 407 -21.27 12.26 12.12
C GLU A 407 -21.11 12.04 10.62
N ALA A 408 -22.15 11.58 9.94
CA ALA A 408 -22.05 11.20 8.54
C ALA A 408 -23.17 11.81 7.70
N ASN A 409 -22.81 12.23 6.48
CA ASN A 409 -23.75 12.59 5.43
C ASN A 409 -23.43 11.70 4.24
N VAL A 410 -24.33 10.77 3.93
CA VAL A 410 -24.16 9.79 2.86
C VAL A 410 -25.40 9.80 1.98
N THR A 411 -25.21 9.92 0.68
CA THR A 411 -26.26 9.76 -0.32
C THR A 411 -26.09 8.40 -0.97
N VAL A 412 -27.19 7.65 -1.04
CA VAL A 412 -27.31 6.46 -1.87
C VAL A 412 -28.41 6.72 -2.89
N ASP A 413 -28.11 6.54 -4.17
CA ASP A 413 -29.13 6.58 -5.22
C ASP A 413 -29.12 5.29 -6.04
N VAL A 414 -30.32 4.87 -6.47
CA VAL A 414 -30.50 3.64 -7.24
C VAL A 414 -31.34 3.94 -8.48
N ALA A 415 -30.72 3.81 -9.65
CA ALA A 415 -31.44 3.72 -10.91
C ALA A 415 -31.96 2.28 -11.09
N GLY A 416 -33.21 2.14 -11.53
CA GLY A 416 -33.80 0.82 -11.80
C GLY A 416 -34.25 0.04 -10.55
N PHE A 417 -34.44 0.70 -9.39
CA PHE A 417 -34.88 0.02 -8.16
C PHE A 417 -36.14 -0.84 -8.35
N ASP A 418 -37.10 -0.37 -9.16
CA ASP A 418 -38.32 -1.12 -9.45
C ASP A 418 -38.06 -2.42 -10.20
N ARG A 419 -37.01 -2.48 -11.03
CA ARG A 419 -36.58 -3.73 -11.69
C ARG A 419 -36.05 -4.75 -10.68
N ILE A 420 -35.39 -4.31 -9.62
CA ILE A 420 -34.98 -5.19 -8.52
C ILE A 420 -36.22 -5.81 -7.86
N VAL A 421 -37.21 -4.98 -7.52
CA VAL A 421 -38.46 -5.44 -6.88
C VAL A 421 -39.22 -6.40 -7.79
N GLU A 422 -39.37 -6.06 -9.08
CA GLU A 422 -39.99 -6.93 -10.08
C GLU A 422 -39.26 -8.28 -10.19
N GLY A 423 -37.93 -8.26 -10.24
CA GLY A 423 -37.10 -9.47 -10.30
C GLY A 423 -37.28 -10.37 -9.07
N LEU A 424 -37.32 -9.79 -7.87
CA LEU A 424 -37.58 -10.53 -6.63
C LEU A 424 -39.00 -11.11 -6.60
N GLN A 425 -40.00 -10.35 -7.05
CA GLN A 425 -41.40 -10.81 -7.13
C GLN A 425 -41.57 -11.96 -8.11
N GLU A 426 -40.91 -11.89 -9.27
CA GLU A 426 -40.95 -12.97 -10.27
C GLU A 426 -40.28 -14.23 -9.71
N ALA A 427 -39.09 -14.09 -9.15
CA ALA A 427 -38.35 -15.19 -8.53
C ALA A 427 -39.13 -15.86 -7.40
N ALA A 428 -39.85 -15.09 -6.58
CA ALA A 428 -40.68 -15.60 -5.49
C ALA A 428 -41.82 -16.54 -5.96
N LYS A 429 -42.21 -16.52 -7.25
CA LYS A 429 -43.21 -17.43 -7.80
C LYS A 429 -42.74 -18.88 -7.86
N SER A 430 -41.43 -19.08 -8.07
CA SER A 430 -40.80 -20.40 -8.18
C SER A 430 -39.93 -20.75 -6.98
N GLU A 431 -39.42 -19.74 -6.25
CA GLU A 431 -38.48 -19.90 -5.14
C GLU A 431 -39.08 -19.29 -3.85
N PRO A 432 -39.76 -20.08 -3.01
CA PRO A 432 -40.48 -19.56 -1.84
C PRO A 432 -39.62 -18.77 -0.85
N GLU A 433 -38.34 -19.12 -0.74
CA GLU A 433 -37.34 -18.40 0.06
C GLU A 433 -37.09 -16.97 -0.41
N VAL A 434 -37.35 -16.65 -1.68
CA VAL A 434 -37.18 -15.28 -2.20
C VAL A 434 -38.33 -14.37 -1.77
N ALA A 435 -39.51 -14.94 -1.47
CA ALA A 435 -40.68 -14.18 -1.06
C ALA A 435 -40.43 -13.33 0.20
N GLN A 436 -39.50 -13.74 1.08
CA GLN A 436 -39.14 -12.98 2.27
C GLN A 436 -38.43 -11.65 1.96
N TYR A 437 -37.77 -11.53 0.81
CA TYR A 437 -37.03 -10.32 0.42
C TYR A 437 -37.92 -9.25 -0.22
N VAL A 438 -39.06 -9.62 -0.78
CA VAL A 438 -39.98 -8.67 -1.44
C VAL A 438 -40.52 -7.62 -0.46
N PRO A 439 -41.07 -7.98 0.72
CA PRO A 439 -41.50 -6.99 1.71
C PRO A 439 -40.37 -6.07 2.17
N VAL A 440 -39.15 -6.60 2.33
CA VAL A 440 -37.97 -5.82 2.73
C VAL A 440 -37.62 -4.79 1.66
N ALA A 441 -37.57 -5.19 0.38
CA ALA A 441 -37.29 -4.27 -0.72
C ALA A 441 -38.35 -3.16 -0.83
N LEU A 442 -39.63 -3.48 -0.62
CA LEU A 442 -40.71 -2.49 -0.59
C LEU A 442 -40.60 -1.55 0.61
N MET A 443 -40.20 -2.06 1.78
CA MET A 443 -39.94 -1.22 2.96
C MET A 443 -38.80 -0.24 2.70
N VAL A 444 -37.69 -0.71 2.11
CA VAL A 444 -36.55 0.14 1.72
C VAL A 444 -37.00 1.22 0.73
N LYS A 445 -37.79 0.86 -0.29
CA LYS A 445 -38.39 1.82 -1.23
C LYS A 445 -39.20 2.90 -0.51
N GLY A 446 -39.95 2.53 0.54
CA GLY A 446 -40.78 3.43 1.32
C GLY A 446 -40.03 4.54 2.05
N PHE A 447 -38.74 4.33 2.37
CA PHE A 447 -37.88 5.38 2.94
C PHE A 447 -37.21 6.26 1.87
N GLY A 448 -37.22 5.82 0.62
CA GLY A 448 -36.56 6.50 -0.48
C GLY A 448 -37.43 7.61 -1.06
N LYS A 449 -36.77 8.59 -1.67
CA LYS A 449 -37.41 9.65 -2.45
C LYS A 449 -37.19 9.38 -3.93
N THR A 450 -38.26 9.38 -4.73
CA THR A 450 -38.12 9.29 -6.19
C THR A 450 -37.68 10.64 -6.75
N LEU A 451 -36.57 10.65 -7.46
CA LEU A 451 -36.04 11.81 -8.18
C LEU A 451 -36.76 12.00 -9.52
N THR A 452 -36.59 13.17 -10.12
CA THR A 452 -37.24 13.55 -11.38
C THR A 452 -36.82 12.68 -12.58
N ASP A 453 -35.64 12.07 -12.52
CA ASP A 453 -35.11 11.14 -13.52
C ASP A 453 -35.52 9.68 -13.26
N GLY A 454 -36.32 9.44 -12.21
CA GLY A 454 -36.81 8.11 -11.82
C GLY A 454 -35.88 7.32 -10.90
N ARG A 455 -34.72 7.86 -10.50
CA ARG A 455 -33.87 7.23 -9.47
C ARG A 455 -34.54 7.28 -8.10
N MET A 456 -34.25 6.28 -7.25
CA MET A 456 -34.61 6.31 -5.83
C MET A 456 -33.41 6.81 -5.02
N GLU A 457 -33.62 7.81 -4.16
CA GLU A 457 -32.57 8.43 -3.33
C GLU A 457 -32.84 8.23 -1.83
N TRP A 458 -31.77 7.94 -1.09
CA TRP A 458 -31.71 7.97 0.37
C TRP A 458 -30.56 8.89 0.80
N ALA A 459 -30.91 10.11 1.21
CA ALA A 459 -29.98 11.01 1.89
C ALA A 459 -29.95 10.66 3.39
N ILE A 460 -28.87 10.02 3.83
CA ILE A 460 -28.67 9.50 5.18
C ILE A 460 -27.84 10.51 5.98
N ASN A 461 -28.39 10.97 7.10
CA ASN A 461 -27.69 11.83 8.05
C ASN A 461 -27.60 11.10 9.39
N ALA A 462 -26.39 10.68 9.78
CA ALA A 462 -26.12 10.11 11.10
C ALA A 462 -25.48 11.19 11.98
N LYS A 463 -25.91 11.28 13.24
CA LYS A 463 -25.43 12.29 14.19
C LYS A 463 -24.64 11.66 15.36
N PRO A 464 -23.80 12.46 16.04
CA PRO A 464 -22.99 11.99 17.18
C PRO A 464 -23.80 11.42 18.34
N ASP A 465 -25.07 11.81 18.48
CA ASP A 465 -25.99 11.27 19.49
C ASP A 465 -26.57 9.90 19.11
N GLY A 466 -26.14 9.31 17.99
CA GLY A 466 -26.62 8.03 17.49
C GLY A 466 -27.92 8.12 16.70
N SER A 467 -28.52 9.31 16.53
CA SER A 467 -29.72 9.48 15.71
C SER A 467 -29.41 9.37 14.22
N VAL A 468 -30.38 8.85 13.47
CA VAL A 468 -30.28 8.65 12.02
C VAL A 468 -31.54 9.19 11.35
N LEU A 469 -31.34 10.09 10.39
CA LEU A 469 -32.37 10.60 9.50
C LEU A 469 -32.15 10.07 8.08
N VAL A 470 -33.24 9.82 7.39
CA VAL A 470 -33.25 9.47 5.96
C VAL A 470 -34.22 10.41 5.26
N ASN A 471 -33.73 11.18 4.28
CA ASN A 471 -34.52 12.18 3.57
C ASN A 471 -35.23 13.18 4.51
N GLY A 472 -34.58 13.51 5.64
CA GLY A 472 -35.13 14.38 6.68
C GLY A 472 -36.14 13.72 7.63
N VAL A 473 -36.46 12.44 7.45
CA VAL A 473 -37.36 11.67 8.32
C VAL A 473 -36.54 10.89 9.34
N MET A 474 -36.95 10.96 10.62
CA MET A 474 -36.29 10.23 11.71
C MET A 474 -36.49 8.71 11.54
N LEU A 475 -35.38 7.98 11.37
CA LEU A 475 -35.37 6.51 11.29
C LEU A 475 -34.99 5.89 12.64
N LYS A 476 -33.99 6.46 13.31
CA LYS A 476 -33.55 6.06 14.65
C LYS A 476 -33.40 7.30 15.52
N PRO A 477 -34.05 7.39 16.69
CA PRO A 477 -33.85 8.50 17.62
C PRO A 477 -32.45 8.47 18.23
N ALA A 478 -32.07 9.55 18.93
CA ALA A 478 -30.85 9.59 19.70
C ALA A 478 -30.78 8.43 20.70
N ASP A 479 -29.57 7.91 20.94
CA ASP A 479 -29.35 6.91 21.96
C ASP A 479 -29.67 7.49 23.35
N PRO A 480 -30.27 6.70 24.25
CA PRO A 480 -30.50 7.15 25.62
C PRO A 480 -29.18 7.54 26.28
N VAL A 481 -29.17 8.64 27.03
CA VAL A 481 -28.01 9.03 27.83
C VAL A 481 -27.86 8.00 28.95
N GLU A 482 -26.75 7.25 28.96
CA GLU A 482 -26.39 6.43 30.12
C GLU A 482 -26.16 7.38 31.31
N ASP A 483 -26.96 7.21 32.37
CA ASP A 483 -26.81 7.95 33.61
C ASP A 483 -25.77 7.22 34.46
N ASP A 484 -24.51 7.67 34.41
CA ASP A 484 -23.41 7.14 35.23
C ASP A 484 -23.53 7.54 36.73
N SER A 485 -24.73 7.87 37.20
CA SER A 485 -24.98 8.11 38.62
C SER A 485 -25.40 6.82 39.33
N ILE A 486 -24.40 6.19 39.96
CA ILE A 486 -24.44 5.63 41.33
C ILE A 486 -25.60 4.66 41.64
N ASP A 487 -25.29 3.36 41.70
CA ASP A 487 -25.96 2.43 42.63
C ASP A 487 -25.00 2.18 43.82
N ASP A 488 -24.84 3.22 44.66
CA ASP A 488 -24.42 3.08 46.04
C ASP A 488 -25.70 3.08 46.90
N GLY A 489 -26.06 1.92 47.47
CA GLY A 489 -26.74 1.89 48.78
C GLY A 489 -28.07 1.14 48.88
N ASP A 490 -27.96 -0.17 49.12
CA ASP A 490 -28.42 -0.88 50.33
C ASP A 490 -29.93 -0.98 50.66
N SER A 491 -30.42 -2.22 50.69
CA SER A 491 -31.30 -2.82 51.70
C SER A 491 -31.53 -4.29 51.30
N GLY A 492 -31.30 -5.33 52.08
CA GLY A 492 -31.12 -5.51 53.52
C GLY A 492 -31.87 -6.80 53.89
N ASP A 493 -31.14 -7.76 54.46
CA ASP A 493 -31.59 -8.95 55.23
C ASP A 493 -32.40 -10.03 54.47
N ASP A 494 -32.26 -11.35 54.65
CA ASP A 494 -31.89 -12.12 55.84
C ASP A 494 -31.54 -13.59 55.46
N MET A 495 -30.60 -14.15 56.24
CA MET A 495 -30.46 -15.54 56.72
C MET A 495 -30.04 -16.74 55.83
N ASP A 496 -28.85 -17.27 56.17
CA ASP A 496 -28.52 -18.65 56.56
C ASP A 496 -28.94 -19.86 55.68
N GLN A 497 -27.97 -20.58 55.09
CA GLN A 497 -27.38 -21.81 55.68
C GLN A 497 -26.43 -22.55 54.73
N ALA A 498 -25.22 -22.81 55.25
CA ALA A 498 -24.42 -24.03 55.15
C ALA A 498 -23.95 -24.59 53.78
N ASP A 499 -22.64 -24.46 53.57
CA ASP A 499 -21.74 -25.43 52.90
C ASP A 499 -21.91 -26.86 53.50
N PRO A 500 -21.49 -27.97 52.84
CA PRO A 500 -20.23 -28.06 52.08
C PRO A 500 -20.22 -28.94 50.80
N THR A 501 -19.19 -28.68 49.99
CA THR A 501 -18.50 -29.55 48.99
C THR A 501 -18.30 -31.01 49.42
N PRO A 502 -18.11 -31.97 48.48
CA PRO A 502 -16.89 -32.09 47.67
C PRO A 502 -16.99 -31.61 46.22
#